data_AF-A0A1F9CZW2-F1
#
_entry.id   AF-A0A1F9CZW2-F1
#
_cell.length_a   1.000
_cell.length_b   1.000
_cell.length_c   1.000
_cell.angle_alpha   90.00
_cell.angle_beta   90.00
_cell.angle_gamma   90.00
#
_symmetry.space_group_name_H-M   'P 1'
#
loop_
_entity.id
_entity.type
_entity.pdbx_description
1 polymer ?
#
loop_
_entity_poly.entity_id
_entity_poly.type
_entity_poly.pdbx_seq_one_letter_code
_entity_poly.pdbx_strand_id
1 'polypeptide(L)'
;MSFKEQLESGKFVVVAELQPPKGNNLSELYEYAELLKGRVDAINVPDLQNSIMRLGSLSVCTLLKARGLEAIYNLSCSDRNRLALQSELLNASALGLKNILILQGDPPSIGDHFEARAVFDLDVMGLLSATKRLQEGYDLVGNDLQGKPQFCVGTLINAAAKGHALDLEVMDMEKKIRLGVEFFLTHSIYDVSLFEPFIKKVAHFKVPIIAGITLLKSVGMARYVNKHVEGASIPESIIDQLMKASDKQKASIEIAGGLIKALKPLCQGVQLIPIGWEKQIPALLDHVGL
;
A
#
# COMPACT_ATOMS: atom_id res chain seq x y z
N MET A 1 -16.22 -10.90 -6.11
CA MET A 1 -16.46 -9.73 -5.25
C MET A 1 -15.36 -8.72 -5.54
N SER A 2 -15.71 -7.45 -5.67
CA SER A 2 -14.72 -6.36 -5.77
C SER A 2 -13.93 -6.25 -4.47
N PHE A 3 -12.78 -5.58 -4.51
CA PHE A 3 -11.98 -5.35 -3.30
C PHE A 3 -12.78 -4.62 -2.20
N LYS A 4 -13.55 -3.59 -2.57
CA LYS A 4 -14.43 -2.87 -1.64
C LYS A 4 -15.48 -3.76 -0.96
N GLU A 5 -16.19 -4.60 -1.73
CA GLU A 5 -17.17 -5.55 -1.17
C GLU A 5 -16.53 -6.52 -0.18
N GLN A 6 -15.28 -6.94 -0.44
CA GLN A 6 -14.56 -7.83 0.47
C GLN A 6 -14.22 -7.14 1.79
N LEU A 7 -13.77 -5.89 1.75
CA LEU A 7 -13.55 -5.07 2.95
C LEU A 7 -14.84 -4.89 3.76
N GLU A 8 -15.93 -4.53 3.10
CA GLU A 8 -17.25 -4.31 3.74
C GLU A 8 -17.81 -5.58 4.37
N SER A 9 -17.52 -6.75 3.79
CA SER A 9 -17.96 -8.05 4.32
C SER A 9 -17.26 -8.48 5.62
N GLY A 10 -16.18 -7.80 6.01
CA GLY A 10 -15.33 -8.21 7.13
C GLY A 10 -14.47 -9.45 6.85
N LYS A 11 -14.38 -9.89 5.58
CA LYS A 11 -13.42 -10.90 5.14
C LYS A 11 -11.99 -10.42 5.44
N PHE A 12 -11.15 -11.32 5.94
CA PHE A 12 -9.72 -11.05 6.06
C PHE A 12 -9.09 -10.99 4.66
N VAL A 13 -8.62 -9.81 4.24
CA VAL A 13 -8.11 -9.60 2.87
C VAL A 13 -6.60 -9.84 2.77
N VAL A 14 -6.17 -10.37 1.64
CA VAL A 14 -4.76 -10.52 1.27
C VAL A 14 -4.46 -9.63 0.08
N VAL A 15 -3.56 -8.67 0.27
CA VAL A 15 -3.05 -7.80 -0.80
C VAL A 15 -1.61 -8.20 -1.09
N ALA A 16 -1.21 -8.20 -2.36
CA ALA A 16 0.19 -8.36 -2.74
C ALA A 16 0.65 -7.14 -3.53
N GLU A 17 1.88 -6.70 -3.26
CA GLU A 17 2.50 -5.61 -4.01
C GLU A 17 3.19 -6.17 -5.26
N LEU A 18 2.90 -5.57 -6.43
CA LEU A 18 3.66 -5.81 -7.66
C LEU A 18 4.25 -4.50 -8.16
N GLN A 19 5.58 -4.41 -8.11
CA GLN A 19 6.31 -3.24 -8.59
C GLN A 19 6.23 -3.14 -10.12
N PRO A 20 5.92 -1.97 -10.69
CA PRO A 20 6.07 -1.74 -12.11
C PRO A 20 7.53 -1.95 -12.59
N PRO A 21 7.74 -2.49 -13.80
CA PRO A 21 9.08 -2.69 -14.33
C PRO A 21 9.77 -1.36 -14.66
N LYS A 22 11.10 -1.39 -14.70
CA LYS A 22 11.89 -0.31 -15.30
C LYS A 22 11.94 -0.55 -16.81
N GLY A 23 11.01 0.09 -17.53
CA GLY A 23 10.79 -0.11 -18.97
C GLY A 23 9.37 -0.60 -19.26
N ASN A 24 9.15 -1.14 -20.46
CA ASN A 24 7.83 -1.56 -20.94
C ASN A 24 7.70 -3.08 -21.17
N ASN A 25 8.73 -3.88 -20.85
CA ASN A 25 8.62 -5.33 -20.88
C ASN A 25 7.85 -5.82 -19.65
N LEU A 26 6.67 -6.38 -19.89
CA LEU A 26 5.74 -6.80 -18.85
C LEU A 26 5.72 -8.32 -18.61
N SER A 27 6.61 -9.08 -19.27
CA SER A 27 6.59 -10.55 -19.23
C SER A 27 6.67 -11.09 -17.80
N GLU A 28 7.61 -10.57 -17.01
CA GLU A 28 7.81 -10.97 -15.61
C GLU A 28 6.65 -10.51 -14.72
N LEU A 29 6.15 -9.29 -14.91
CA LEU A 29 4.98 -8.78 -14.19
C LEU A 29 3.74 -9.64 -14.44
N TYR A 30 3.54 -10.11 -15.67
CA TYR A 30 2.44 -11.02 -16.02
C TYR A 30 2.63 -12.43 -15.46
N GLU A 31 3.85 -12.93 -15.42
CA GLU A 31 4.16 -14.20 -14.73
C GLU A 31 3.74 -14.12 -13.25
N TYR A 32 4.12 -13.03 -12.57
CA TYR A 32 3.75 -12.82 -11.17
C TYR A 32 2.25 -12.62 -10.97
N ALA A 33 1.61 -11.85 -11.85
CA ALA A 33 0.17 -11.64 -11.81
C ALA A 33 -0.61 -12.96 -11.92
N GLU A 34 -0.16 -13.89 -12.77
CA GLU A 34 -0.79 -15.20 -12.94
C GLU A 34 -0.60 -16.09 -11.70
N LEU A 35 0.59 -16.07 -11.08
CA LEU A 35 0.86 -16.82 -9.84
C LEU A 35 -0.02 -16.35 -8.67
N LEU A 36 -0.39 -15.07 -8.65
CA LEU A 36 -1.20 -14.46 -7.59
C LEU A 36 -2.71 -14.53 -7.86
N LYS A 37 -3.11 -14.82 -9.10
CA LYS A 37 -4.51 -14.85 -9.51
C LYS A 37 -5.28 -15.92 -8.74
N GLY A 38 -6.34 -15.49 -8.06
CA GLY A 38 -7.16 -16.36 -7.20
C GLY A 38 -6.52 -16.69 -5.85
N ARG A 39 -5.32 -16.19 -5.55
CA ARG A 39 -4.64 -16.34 -4.25
C ARG A 39 -4.60 -15.05 -3.42
N VAL A 40 -4.78 -13.89 -4.07
CA VAL A 40 -4.86 -12.58 -3.41
C VAL A 40 -6.13 -11.85 -3.84
N ASP A 41 -6.59 -10.94 -2.99
CA ASP A 41 -7.83 -10.21 -3.16
C ASP A 41 -7.65 -8.92 -3.96
N ALA A 42 -6.45 -8.34 -3.93
CA ALA A 42 -6.04 -7.22 -4.77
C ALA A 42 -4.51 -7.15 -4.94
N ILE A 43 -4.09 -6.50 -6.02
CA ILE A 43 -2.69 -6.14 -6.28
C ILE A 43 -2.48 -4.65 -5.99
N ASN A 44 -1.63 -4.33 -5.01
CA ASN A 44 -1.13 -2.97 -4.79
C ASN A 44 -0.06 -2.67 -5.83
N VAL A 45 -0.18 -1.56 -6.56
CA VAL A 45 0.77 -1.18 -7.61
C VAL A 45 1.42 0.15 -7.25
N PRO A 46 2.65 0.15 -6.72
CA PRO A 46 3.34 1.38 -6.33
C PRO A 46 3.58 2.31 -7.51
N ASP A 47 3.45 3.62 -7.27
CA ASP A 47 3.77 4.66 -8.25
C ASP A 47 5.13 5.25 -7.91
N LEU A 48 6.09 5.07 -8.81
CA LEU A 48 7.45 5.63 -8.73
C LEU A 48 8.13 5.50 -7.35
N GLN A 49 7.89 4.40 -6.65
CA GLN A 49 8.39 4.15 -5.28
C GLN A 49 9.92 4.35 -5.17
N ASN A 50 10.36 4.97 -4.08
CA ASN A 50 11.74 5.41 -3.84
C ASN A 50 12.23 6.45 -4.88
N SER A 51 11.31 7.16 -5.53
CA SER A 51 11.60 8.11 -6.60
C SER A 51 12.38 7.51 -7.78
N ILE A 52 12.18 6.21 -8.05
CA ILE A 52 12.85 5.51 -9.15
C ILE A 52 11.94 5.51 -10.38
N MET A 53 12.45 6.03 -11.51
CA MET A 53 11.69 6.07 -12.76
C MET A 53 11.36 4.65 -13.25
N ARG A 54 10.05 4.39 -13.37
CA ARG A 54 9.45 3.12 -13.80
C ARG A 54 8.19 3.39 -14.63
N LEU A 55 7.63 2.33 -15.21
CA LEU A 55 6.29 2.40 -15.78
C LEU A 55 5.28 2.85 -14.71
N GLY A 56 4.38 3.78 -15.06
CA GLY A 56 3.41 4.34 -14.12
C GLY A 56 2.38 3.33 -13.61
N SER A 57 1.93 3.53 -12.36
CA SER A 57 0.97 2.62 -11.70
C SER A 57 -0.36 2.50 -12.45
N LEU A 58 -0.86 3.60 -13.02
CA LEU A 58 -2.14 3.64 -13.76
C LEU A 58 -2.19 2.62 -14.91
N SER A 59 -1.13 2.59 -15.73
CA SER A 59 -1.02 1.70 -16.88
C SER A 59 -1.00 0.23 -16.45
N VAL A 60 -0.22 -0.08 -15.40
CA VAL A 60 -0.11 -1.45 -14.87
C VAL A 60 -1.45 -1.90 -14.29
N CYS A 61 -2.12 -1.06 -13.48
CA CYS A 61 -3.44 -1.38 -12.92
C CYS A 61 -4.47 -1.70 -14.01
N THR A 62 -4.47 -0.92 -15.09
CA THR A 62 -5.37 -1.14 -16.23
C THR A 62 -5.10 -2.49 -16.92
N LEU A 63 -3.82 -2.84 -17.11
CA LEU A 63 -3.42 -4.09 -17.74
C LEU A 63 -3.66 -5.33 -16.87
N LEU A 64 -3.54 -5.19 -15.54
CA LEU A 64 -3.90 -6.22 -14.56
C LEU A 64 -5.42 -6.42 -14.51
N LYS A 65 -6.20 -5.33 -14.51
CA LYS A 65 -7.65 -5.38 -14.58
C LYS A 65 -8.14 -6.10 -15.83
N ALA A 66 -7.54 -5.83 -17.00
CA ALA A 66 -7.87 -6.54 -18.24
C ALA A 66 -7.62 -8.07 -18.16
N ARG A 67 -6.82 -8.52 -17.19
CA ARG A 67 -6.55 -9.94 -16.90
C ARG A 67 -7.42 -10.52 -15.78
N GLY A 68 -8.37 -9.75 -15.27
CA GLY A 68 -9.32 -10.16 -14.24
C GLY A 68 -8.77 -10.07 -12.81
N LEU A 69 -7.77 -9.23 -12.56
CA LEU A 69 -7.25 -8.95 -11.23
C LEU A 69 -7.79 -7.62 -10.71
N GLU A 70 -8.14 -7.57 -9.42
CA GLU A 70 -8.36 -6.30 -8.74
C GLU A 70 -7.01 -5.62 -8.51
N ALA A 71 -6.91 -4.34 -8.85
CA ALA A 71 -5.71 -3.54 -8.66
C ALA A 71 -6.02 -2.30 -7.83
N ILE A 72 -5.06 -1.89 -7.00
CA ILE A 72 -5.06 -0.65 -6.22
C ILE A 72 -4.05 0.28 -6.88
N TYR A 73 -4.57 1.37 -7.43
CA TYR A 73 -3.78 2.39 -8.14
C TYR A 73 -3.21 3.39 -7.15
N ASN A 74 -1.89 3.44 -7.05
CA ASN A 74 -1.23 4.39 -6.17
C ASN A 74 -1.05 5.72 -6.90
N LEU A 75 -1.40 6.82 -6.25
CA LEU A 75 -1.22 8.17 -6.78
C LEU A 75 -0.45 9.02 -5.76
N SER A 76 0.68 9.53 -6.20
CA SER A 76 1.65 10.26 -5.38
C SER A 76 1.61 11.77 -5.63
N CYS A 77 1.77 12.57 -4.57
CA CYS A 77 1.88 14.02 -4.65
C CYS A 77 3.30 14.54 -4.99
N SER A 78 4.33 13.69 -5.00
CA SER A 78 5.74 14.08 -5.11
C SER A 78 6.12 14.84 -6.39
N ASP A 79 5.53 14.47 -7.52
CA ASP A 79 6.01 14.84 -8.85
C ASP A 79 4.91 15.39 -9.78
N ARG A 80 3.69 15.59 -9.27
CA ARG A 80 2.53 16.09 -10.03
C ARG A 80 1.86 17.28 -9.33
N ASN A 81 1.38 18.23 -10.13
CA ASN A 81 0.60 19.37 -9.61
C ASN A 81 -0.90 19.03 -9.53
N ARG A 82 -1.72 19.89 -8.91
CA ARG A 82 -3.17 19.68 -8.74
C ARG A 82 -3.94 19.43 -10.03
N LEU A 83 -3.47 19.93 -11.18
CA LEU A 83 -4.12 19.67 -12.47
C LEU A 83 -3.84 18.22 -12.91
N ALA A 84 -2.57 17.83 -12.90
CA ALA A 84 -2.16 16.47 -13.24
C ALA A 84 -2.78 15.44 -12.28
N LEU A 85 -2.81 15.72 -10.98
CA LEU A 85 -3.40 14.84 -9.96
C LEU A 85 -4.90 14.61 -10.17
N GLN A 86 -5.67 15.68 -10.41
CA GLN A 86 -7.11 15.53 -10.71
C GLN A 86 -7.34 14.81 -12.04
N SER A 87 -6.52 15.10 -13.05
CA SER A 87 -6.57 14.42 -14.35
C SER A 87 -6.31 12.92 -14.22
N GLU A 88 -5.31 12.52 -13.43
CA GLU A 88 -5.00 11.10 -13.16
C GLU A 88 -6.17 10.36 -12.48
N LEU A 89 -6.87 11.01 -11.55
CA LEU A 89 -8.08 10.44 -10.94
C LEU A 89 -9.19 10.25 -12.00
N LEU A 90 -9.42 11.24 -12.86
CA LEU A 90 -10.38 11.09 -13.95
C LEU A 90 -9.98 9.99 -14.94
N ASN A 91 -8.69 9.88 -15.28
CA ASN A 91 -8.14 8.81 -16.11
C ASN A 91 -8.41 7.44 -15.48
N ALA A 92 -8.12 7.28 -14.18
CA ALA A 92 -8.37 6.04 -13.45
C ALA A 92 -9.85 5.64 -13.51
N SER A 93 -10.76 6.60 -13.28
CA SER A 93 -12.20 6.35 -13.40
C SER A 93 -12.63 5.98 -14.82
N ALA A 94 -12.10 6.66 -15.84
CA ALA A 94 -12.43 6.39 -17.24
C ALA A 94 -11.97 4.99 -17.70
N LEU A 95 -10.84 4.51 -17.17
CA LEU A 95 -10.33 3.15 -17.34
C LEU A 95 -11.07 2.13 -16.42
N GLY A 96 -11.99 2.63 -15.60
CA GLY A 96 -12.83 1.89 -14.67
C GLY A 96 -12.07 1.29 -13.50
N LEU A 97 -10.90 1.82 -13.15
CA LEU A 97 -10.23 1.47 -11.90
C LEU A 97 -11.09 1.96 -10.74
N LYS A 98 -11.27 1.10 -9.73
CA LYS A 98 -12.16 1.36 -8.60
C LYS A 98 -11.43 1.56 -7.29
N ASN A 99 -10.18 1.14 -7.17
CA ASN A 99 -9.44 1.18 -5.91
C ASN A 99 -8.22 2.08 -6.10
N ILE A 100 -8.06 3.06 -5.23
CA ILE A 100 -6.93 4.00 -5.26
C ILE A 100 -6.26 4.09 -3.90
N LEU A 101 -4.96 4.36 -3.89
CA LEU A 101 -4.19 4.66 -2.69
C LEU A 101 -3.48 6.00 -2.86
N ILE A 102 -3.88 6.98 -2.05
CA ILE A 102 -3.34 8.34 -2.11
C ILE A 102 -2.16 8.45 -1.16
N LEU A 103 -1.03 8.94 -1.68
CA LEU A 103 0.26 8.95 -1.00
C LEU A 103 0.92 10.32 -1.10
N GLN A 104 1.75 10.64 -0.09
CA GLN A 104 2.61 11.83 -0.15
C GLN A 104 3.65 11.68 -1.27
N GLY A 105 4.23 10.49 -1.40
CA GLY A 105 5.34 10.23 -2.28
C GLY A 105 6.70 10.51 -1.68
N ASP A 106 7.71 10.01 -2.37
CA ASP A 106 9.11 10.23 -2.02
C ASP A 106 9.63 11.48 -2.74
N PRO A 107 10.50 12.30 -2.11
CA PRO A 107 11.13 13.41 -2.80
C PRO A 107 12.05 12.87 -3.93
N PRO A 108 12.07 13.48 -5.14
CA PRO A 108 12.92 13.00 -6.23
C PRO A 108 14.41 12.88 -5.89
N SER A 109 14.89 13.68 -4.94
CA SER A 109 16.27 13.73 -4.48
C SER A 109 16.82 12.41 -3.93
N ILE A 110 15.96 11.46 -3.51
CA ILE A 110 16.41 10.14 -3.03
C ILE A 110 16.48 9.09 -4.13
N GLY A 111 15.98 9.43 -5.33
CA GLY A 111 15.81 8.50 -6.44
C GLY A 111 16.94 8.53 -7.46
N ASP A 112 16.67 7.95 -8.63
CA ASP A 112 17.63 7.88 -9.75
C ASP A 112 17.65 9.13 -10.63
N HIS A 113 16.70 10.06 -10.42
CA HIS A 113 16.62 11.37 -11.09
C HIS A 113 16.66 12.48 -10.03
N PHE A 114 17.71 12.50 -9.21
CA PHE A 114 17.83 13.38 -8.04
C PHE A 114 17.81 14.89 -8.34
N GLU A 115 18.06 15.30 -9.60
CA GLU A 115 17.97 16.69 -10.06
C GLU A 115 16.55 17.11 -10.47
N ALA A 116 15.61 16.17 -10.54
CA ALA A 116 14.22 16.47 -10.88
C ALA A 116 13.57 17.35 -9.80
N ARG A 117 12.72 18.29 -10.24
CA ARG A 117 12.03 19.18 -9.33
C ARG A 117 10.94 18.43 -8.58
N ALA A 118 10.98 18.51 -7.25
CA ALA A 118 9.85 18.15 -6.41
C ALA A 118 8.68 19.10 -6.67
N VAL A 119 7.47 18.57 -6.76
CA VAL A 119 6.27 19.36 -7.04
C VAL A 119 5.47 19.61 -5.76
N PHE A 120 4.98 18.56 -5.09
CA PHE A 120 4.24 18.64 -3.82
C PHE A 120 3.21 19.80 -3.76
N ASP A 121 2.51 20.06 -4.86
CA ASP A 121 1.54 21.15 -4.97
C ASP A 121 0.31 20.91 -4.06
N LEU A 122 0.01 19.63 -3.80
CA LEU A 122 -0.92 19.18 -2.78
C LEU A 122 -0.18 18.21 -1.86
N ASP A 123 -0.57 18.17 -0.58
CA ASP A 123 -0.24 17.06 0.32
C ASP A 123 -1.33 15.98 0.26
N VAL A 124 -1.19 14.91 1.03
CA VAL A 124 -2.19 13.82 1.12
C VAL A 124 -3.58 14.36 1.44
N MET A 125 -3.70 15.30 2.37
CA MET A 125 -4.99 15.87 2.77
C MET A 125 -5.62 16.68 1.63
N GLY A 126 -4.82 17.46 0.91
CA GLY A 126 -5.24 18.19 -0.28
C GLY A 126 -5.71 17.27 -1.40
N LEU A 127 -4.99 16.17 -1.67
CA LEU A 127 -5.38 15.21 -2.70
C LEU A 127 -6.60 14.36 -2.30
N LEU A 128 -6.76 14.02 -1.01
CA LEU A 128 -7.98 13.40 -0.50
C LEU A 128 -9.19 14.33 -0.66
N SER A 129 -9.02 15.61 -0.32
CA SER A 129 -10.05 16.64 -0.55
C SER A 129 -10.41 16.78 -2.02
N ALA A 130 -9.40 16.78 -2.91
CA ALA A 130 -9.60 16.77 -4.36
C ALA A 130 -10.43 15.57 -4.81
N THR A 131 -10.04 14.38 -4.37
CA THR A 131 -10.72 13.13 -4.68
C THR A 131 -12.18 13.18 -4.24
N LYS A 132 -12.45 13.61 -3.00
CA LYS A 132 -13.81 13.76 -2.50
C LYS A 132 -14.64 14.70 -3.37
N ARG A 133 -14.11 15.87 -3.72
CA ARG A 133 -14.81 16.84 -4.59
C ARG A 133 -15.11 16.27 -5.98
N LEU A 134 -14.16 15.56 -6.58
CA LEU A 134 -14.38 14.90 -7.87
C LEU A 134 -15.53 13.88 -7.75
N GLN A 135 -15.57 13.08 -6.68
CA GLN A 135 -16.67 12.13 -6.44
C GLN A 135 -18.02 12.82 -6.15
N GLU A 136 -18.01 14.06 -5.69
CA GLU A 136 -19.21 14.92 -5.56
C GLU A 136 -19.64 15.54 -6.90
N GLY A 137 -18.79 15.50 -7.92
CA GLY A 137 -19.04 15.99 -9.27
C GLY A 137 -18.42 17.35 -9.58
N TYR A 138 -17.41 17.77 -8.81
CA TYR A 138 -16.77 19.07 -8.95
C TYR A 138 -15.25 18.96 -9.00
N ASP A 139 -14.60 19.81 -9.78
CA ASP A 139 -13.16 20.00 -9.64
C ASP A 139 -12.79 20.77 -8.36
N LEU A 140 -11.48 20.95 -8.13
CA LEU A 140 -10.94 21.62 -6.93
C LEU A 140 -11.34 23.10 -6.81
N VAL A 141 -11.69 23.76 -7.91
CA VAL A 141 -12.09 25.17 -7.92
C VAL A 141 -13.61 25.36 -7.95
N GLY A 142 -14.37 24.29 -8.21
CA GLY A 142 -15.83 24.26 -8.12
C GLY A 142 -16.55 24.18 -9.45
N ASN A 143 -15.85 23.91 -10.55
CA ASN A 143 -16.51 23.70 -11.83
C ASN A 143 -17.17 22.31 -11.87
N ASP A 144 -18.30 22.23 -12.53
CA ASP A 144 -19.04 20.98 -12.73
C ASP A 144 -18.26 19.99 -13.61
N LEU A 145 -18.35 18.71 -13.25
CA LEU A 145 -17.86 17.60 -14.06
C LEU A 145 -19.01 16.94 -14.83
N GLN A 146 -18.67 16.41 -16.01
CA GLN A 146 -19.54 15.49 -16.72
C GLN A 146 -19.35 14.08 -16.17
N GLY A 147 -20.25 13.68 -15.26
CA GLY A 147 -20.17 12.42 -14.54
C GLY A 147 -19.45 12.55 -13.19
N LYS A 148 -19.52 11.48 -12.39
CA LYS A 148 -18.92 11.45 -11.05
C LYS A 148 -18.10 10.17 -10.90
N PRO A 149 -16.76 10.26 -10.78
CA PRO A 149 -15.95 9.10 -10.44
C PRO A 149 -16.39 8.52 -9.10
N GLN A 150 -16.14 7.24 -8.88
CA GLN A 150 -16.39 6.54 -7.62
C GLN A 150 -15.22 5.60 -7.34
N PHE A 151 -14.63 5.72 -6.17
CA PHE A 151 -13.46 4.95 -5.75
C PHE A 151 -13.65 4.37 -4.35
N CYS A 152 -13.04 3.22 -4.11
CA CYS A 152 -12.59 2.77 -2.79
C CYS A 152 -11.26 3.47 -2.51
N VAL A 153 -11.30 4.49 -1.64
CA VAL A 153 -10.15 5.37 -1.38
C VAL A 153 -9.36 4.86 -0.19
N GLY A 154 -8.06 4.63 -0.36
CA GLY A 154 -7.14 4.31 0.71
C GLY A 154 -6.01 5.31 0.87
N THR A 155 -5.31 5.25 2.00
CA THR A 155 -4.04 5.96 2.24
C THR A 155 -3.20 5.23 3.28
N LEU A 156 -1.99 5.76 3.58
CA LEU A 156 -1.10 5.21 4.58
C LEU A 156 -1.40 5.75 5.99
N ILE A 157 -1.07 4.92 6.98
CA ILE A 157 -1.10 5.26 8.40
C ILE A 157 0.13 4.70 9.13
N ASN A 158 0.71 5.47 10.06
CA ASN A 158 1.77 4.97 10.92
C ASN A 158 1.18 4.29 12.17
N ALA A 159 0.88 3.00 12.03
CA ALA A 159 0.30 2.20 13.10
C ALA A 159 1.31 1.73 14.18
N ALA A 160 2.57 2.18 14.12
CA ALA A 160 3.61 1.86 15.11
C ALA A 160 3.99 3.08 15.98
N ALA A 161 3.31 4.21 15.80
CA ALA A 161 3.52 5.43 16.57
C ALA A 161 3.24 5.24 18.07
N LYS A 162 3.93 6.01 18.92
CA LYS A 162 3.85 5.90 20.39
C LYS A 162 3.63 7.26 21.05
N GLY A 163 3.10 7.24 22.27
CA GLY A 163 2.93 8.44 23.09
C GLY A 163 2.16 9.53 22.34
N HIS A 164 2.68 10.75 22.34
CA HIS A 164 2.04 11.87 21.66
C HIS A 164 1.92 11.68 20.14
N ALA A 165 2.88 11.01 19.49
CA ALA A 165 2.80 10.75 18.05
C ALA A 165 1.59 9.84 17.72
N LEU A 166 1.28 8.88 18.60
CA LEU A 166 0.06 8.06 18.46
C LEU A 166 -1.21 8.91 18.54
N ASP A 167 -1.28 9.89 19.44
CA ASP A 167 -2.43 10.82 19.50
C ASP A 167 -2.59 11.58 18.16
N LEU A 168 -1.49 12.08 17.61
CA LEU A 168 -1.49 12.82 16.34
C LEU A 168 -1.92 11.94 15.16
N GLU A 169 -1.41 10.71 15.06
CA GLU A 169 -1.80 9.76 14.02
C GLU A 169 -3.30 9.43 14.07
N VAL A 170 -3.88 9.27 15.27
CA VAL A 170 -5.33 9.04 15.43
C VAL A 170 -6.15 10.25 15.01
N MET A 171 -5.72 11.46 15.38
CA MET A 171 -6.38 12.70 14.94
C MET A 171 -6.31 12.88 13.42
N ASP A 172 -5.16 12.54 12.82
CA ASP A 172 -4.98 12.61 11.37
C ASP A 172 -5.84 11.57 10.64
N MET A 173 -5.89 10.33 11.15
CA MET A 173 -6.78 9.27 10.66
C MET A 173 -8.24 9.73 10.64
N GLU A 174 -8.74 10.35 11.72
CA GLU A 174 -10.11 10.88 11.76
C GLU A 174 -10.37 11.93 10.67
N LYS A 175 -9.42 12.83 10.43
CA LYS A 175 -9.53 13.82 9.35
C LYS A 175 -9.56 13.15 7.98
N LYS A 176 -8.69 12.17 7.74
CA LYS A 176 -8.65 11.38 6.51
C LYS A 176 -9.97 10.64 6.26
N ILE A 177 -10.57 10.05 7.30
CA ILE A 177 -11.89 9.39 7.22
C ILE A 177 -12.98 10.39 6.82
N ARG A 178 -13.00 11.61 7.38
CA ARG A 178 -13.96 12.67 6.98
C ARG A 178 -13.82 13.11 5.53
N LEU A 179 -12.65 12.89 4.93
CA LEU A 179 -12.39 13.10 3.50
C LEU A 179 -12.76 11.90 2.63
N GLY A 180 -13.34 10.84 3.19
CA GLY A 180 -13.85 9.68 2.45
C GLY A 180 -12.84 8.55 2.28
N VAL A 181 -11.82 8.45 3.13
CA VAL A 181 -10.96 7.26 3.19
C VAL A 181 -11.74 6.07 3.73
N GLU A 182 -11.67 4.96 3.02
CA GLU A 182 -12.40 3.71 3.26
C GLU A 182 -11.50 2.56 3.71
N PHE A 183 -10.18 2.67 3.56
CA PHE A 183 -9.22 1.72 4.13
C PHE A 183 -7.85 2.35 4.37
N PHE A 184 -7.06 1.74 5.24
CA PHE A 184 -5.68 2.14 5.48
C PHE A 184 -4.72 0.98 5.24
N LEU A 185 -3.60 1.28 4.60
CA LEU A 185 -2.43 0.41 4.61
C LEU A 185 -1.44 0.92 5.65
N THR A 186 -0.77 0.01 6.36
CA THR A 186 0.36 0.39 7.21
C THR A 186 1.68 0.23 6.47
N HIS A 187 2.73 0.87 6.98
CA HIS A 187 4.09 0.42 6.72
C HIS A 187 4.33 -1.00 7.28
N SER A 188 5.53 -1.54 7.07
CA SER A 188 5.84 -2.90 7.55
C SER A 188 5.77 -3.01 9.07
N ILE A 189 5.02 -3.98 9.58
CA ILE A 189 4.89 -4.26 11.01
C ILE A 189 5.68 -5.53 11.36
N TYR A 190 6.73 -5.39 12.18
CA TYR A 190 7.50 -6.52 12.71
C TYR A 190 7.34 -6.70 14.22
N ASP A 191 7.06 -5.62 14.94
CA ASP A 191 6.77 -5.66 16.37
C ASP A 191 5.27 -5.43 16.62
N VAL A 192 4.56 -6.54 16.81
CA VAL A 192 3.11 -6.57 17.04
C VAL A 192 2.72 -5.78 18.30
N SER A 193 3.62 -5.68 19.29
CA SER A 193 3.36 -4.92 20.52
C SER A 193 3.24 -3.42 20.28
N LEU A 194 3.75 -2.90 19.15
CA LEU A 194 3.61 -1.50 18.77
C LEU A 194 2.32 -1.25 17.99
N PHE A 195 1.81 -2.28 17.32
CA PHE A 195 0.61 -2.22 16.51
C PHE A 195 -0.68 -2.30 17.35
N GLU A 196 -0.72 -3.18 18.34
CA GLU A 196 -1.91 -3.42 19.15
C GLU A 196 -2.46 -2.16 19.86
N PRO A 197 -1.63 -1.27 20.46
CA PRO A 197 -2.13 -0.04 21.08
C PRO A 197 -2.81 0.90 20.08
N PHE A 198 -2.27 1.00 18.85
CA PHE A 198 -2.86 1.80 17.79
C PHE A 198 -4.25 1.26 17.43
N ILE A 199 -4.34 -0.04 17.14
CA ILE A 199 -5.59 -0.71 16.78
C ILE A 199 -6.68 -0.51 17.84
N LYS A 200 -6.35 -0.71 19.12
CA LYS A 200 -7.31 -0.50 20.22
C LYS A 200 -7.87 0.91 20.23
N LYS A 201 -7.03 1.90 19.94
CA LYS A 201 -7.41 3.31 19.97
C LYS A 201 -8.32 3.71 18.80
N VAL A 202 -8.11 3.12 17.62
CA VAL A 202 -8.86 3.45 16.39
C VAL A 202 -10.04 2.53 16.09
N ALA A 203 -10.24 1.46 16.88
CA ALA A 203 -11.30 0.47 16.66
C ALA A 203 -12.70 1.08 16.51
N HIS A 204 -12.97 2.21 17.18
CA HIS A 204 -14.25 2.92 17.11
C HIS A 204 -14.54 3.54 15.74
N PHE A 205 -13.53 3.79 14.90
CA PHE A 205 -13.73 4.31 13.55
C PHE A 205 -14.31 3.27 12.58
N LYS A 206 -14.12 1.96 12.86
CA LYS A 206 -14.62 0.86 12.04
C LYS A 206 -14.17 0.90 10.56
N VAL A 207 -13.03 1.54 10.29
CA VAL A 207 -12.41 1.57 8.96
C VAL A 207 -11.33 0.47 8.88
N PRO A 208 -11.36 -0.40 7.86
CA PRO A 208 -10.37 -1.47 7.69
C PRO A 208 -8.92 -0.98 7.68
N ILE A 209 -8.07 -1.69 8.42
CA ILE A 209 -6.61 -1.53 8.41
C ILE A 209 -5.99 -2.82 7.88
N ILE A 210 -5.11 -2.70 6.90
CA ILE A 210 -4.38 -3.79 6.26
C ILE A 210 -2.90 -3.66 6.65
N ALA A 211 -2.38 -4.63 7.39
CA ALA A 211 -1.03 -4.56 7.93
C ALA A 211 0.01 -4.96 6.87
N GLY A 212 0.98 -4.07 6.63
CA GLY A 212 2.09 -4.34 5.71
C GLY A 212 3.12 -5.32 6.29
N ILE A 213 3.60 -6.25 5.47
CA ILE A 213 4.64 -7.22 5.81
C ILE A 213 5.61 -7.32 4.63
N THR A 214 6.83 -6.84 4.83
CA THR A 214 7.91 -6.99 3.84
C THR A 214 8.64 -8.32 4.03
N LEU A 215 8.93 -9.02 2.94
CA LEU A 215 9.74 -10.25 2.99
C LEU A 215 11.20 -9.88 3.18
N LEU A 216 11.75 -10.20 4.35
CA LEU A 216 13.15 -9.94 4.67
C LEU A 216 14.05 -10.96 3.99
N LYS A 217 14.90 -10.49 3.06
CA LYS A 217 15.80 -11.35 2.27
C LYS A 217 17.13 -11.66 2.96
N SER A 218 17.57 -10.75 3.84
CA SER A 218 18.88 -10.84 4.48
C SER A 218 18.91 -10.02 5.77
N VAL A 219 19.90 -10.29 6.61
CA VAL A 219 20.21 -9.48 7.79
C VAL A 219 20.53 -8.03 7.41
N GLY A 220 21.25 -7.82 6.31
CA GLY A 220 21.56 -6.48 5.81
C GLY A 220 20.30 -5.70 5.43
N MET A 221 19.37 -6.35 4.73
CA MET A 221 18.07 -5.77 4.40
C MET A 221 17.25 -5.49 5.67
N ALA A 222 17.19 -6.42 6.62
CA ALA A 222 16.48 -6.21 7.88
C ALA A 222 17.04 -4.99 8.64
N ARG A 223 18.36 -4.87 8.75
CA ARG A 223 19.00 -3.69 9.37
C ARG A 223 18.72 -2.40 8.60
N TYR A 224 18.71 -2.45 7.27
CA TYR A 224 18.37 -1.29 6.45
C TYR A 224 16.93 -0.84 6.68
N VAL A 225 15.96 -1.77 6.63
CA VAL A 225 14.55 -1.51 6.89
C VAL A 225 14.36 -0.95 8.30
N ASN A 226 14.97 -1.56 9.32
CA ASN A 226 14.86 -1.11 10.70
C ASN A 226 15.38 0.32 10.91
N LYS A 227 16.35 0.76 10.10
CA LYS A 227 16.96 2.09 10.21
C LYS A 227 16.23 3.17 9.40
N HIS A 228 15.68 2.82 8.22
CA HIS A 228 15.18 3.81 7.26
C HIS A 228 13.66 3.76 7.04
N VAL A 229 12.99 2.66 7.42
CA VAL A 229 11.54 2.54 7.30
C VAL A 229 10.90 2.90 8.63
N GLU A 230 10.15 3.99 8.63
CA GLU A 230 9.43 4.47 9.80
C GLU A 230 8.50 3.38 10.36
N GLY A 231 8.52 3.20 11.67
CA GLY A 231 7.65 2.24 12.36
C GLY A 231 8.01 0.76 12.19
N ALA A 232 9.03 0.41 11.39
CA ALA A 232 9.39 -1.00 11.16
C ALA A 232 9.80 -1.73 12.45
N SER A 233 10.61 -1.09 13.29
CA SER A 233 11.06 -1.57 14.61
C SER A 233 11.24 -3.10 14.66
N ILE A 234 12.21 -3.62 13.90
CA ILE A 234 12.40 -5.07 13.74
C ILE A 234 13.04 -5.65 15.01
N PRO A 235 12.38 -6.58 15.72
CA PRO A 235 12.95 -7.22 16.90
C PRO A 235 14.24 -7.97 16.59
N GLU A 236 15.20 -7.95 17.51
CA GLU A 236 16.49 -8.64 17.33
C GLU A 236 16.29 -10.16 17.15
N SER A 237 15.24 -10.74 17.73
CA SER A 237 14.89 -12.15 17.52
C SER A 237 14.63 -12.50 16.05
N ILE A 238 14.02 -11.59 15.28
CA ILE A 238 13.80 -11.77 13.83
C ILE A 238 15.14 -11.68 13.09
N ILE A 239 15.99 -10.73 13.47
CA ILE A 239 17.32 -10.55 12.89
C ILE A 239 18.19 -11.79 13.15
N ASP A 240 18.16 -12.32 14.37
CA ASP A 240 18.86 -13.53 14.79
C ASP A 240 18.36 -14.78 14.06
N GLN A 241 17.04 -14.91 13.89
CA GLN A 241 16.46 -16.00 13.12
C GLN A 241 16.97 -15.97 11.67
N LEU A 242 16.96 -14.79 11.04
CA LEU A 242 17.54 -14.61 9.70
C LEU A 242 19.04 -14.89 9.69
N MET A 243 19.78 -14.52 10.73
CA MET A 243 21.23 -14.74 10.79
C MET A 243 21.58 -16.22 10.85
N LYS A 244 20.91 -16.97 11.74
CA LYS A 244 21.17 -18.39 12.01
C LYS A 244 20.64 -19.34 10.93
N ALA A 245 19.67 -18.91 10.14
CA ALA A 245 19.07 -19.75 9.10
C ALA A 245 20.08 -20.09 7.99
N SER A 246 20.17 -21.38 7.63
CA SER A 246 20.92 -21.83 6.45
C SER A 246 20.18 -21.50 5.15
N ASP A 247 18.85 -21.58 5.17
CA ASP A 247 17.97 -21.19 4.07
C ASP A 247 17.24 -19.87 4.42
N LYS A 248 17.65 -18.78 3.78
CA LYS A 248 17.09 -17.44 4.02
C LYS A 248 15.67 -17.30 3.45
N GLN A 249 15.33 -18.00 2.37
CA GLN A 249 13.99 -17.94 1.78
C GLN A 249 12.98 -18.60 2.72
N LYS A 250 13.30 -19.82 3.17
CA LYS A 250 12.46 -20.54 4.14
C LYS A 250 12.29 -19.74 5.44
N ALA A 251 13.36 -19.18 5.99
CA ALA A 251 13.28 -18.38 7.21
C ALA A 251 12.42 -17.13 7.02
N SER A 252 12.50 -16.45 5.88
CA SER A 252 11.65 -15.29 5.56
C SER A 252 10.17 -15.66 5.51
N ILE A 253 9.84 -16.80 4.88
CA ILE A 253 8.47 -17.33 4.84
C ILE A 253 7.97 -17.65 6.26
N GLU A 254 8.79 -18.29 7.09
CA GLU A 254 8.43 -18.61 8.48
C GLU A 254 8.20 -17.33 9.31
N ILE A 255 9.07 -16.33 9.17
CA ILE A 255 8.95 -15.03 9.84
C ILE A 255 7.66 -14.33 9.42
N ALA A 256 7.45 -14.16 8.10
CA ALA A 256 6.26 -13.51 7.57
C ALA A 256 4.99 -14.28 7.97
N GLY A 257 5.03 -15.62 7.94
CA GLY A 257 3.90 -16.45 8.35
C GLY A 257 3.57 -16.33 9.84
N GLY A 258 4.59 -16.23 10.70
CA GLY A 258 4.42 -15.92 12.11
C GLY A 258 3.76 -14.55 12.35
N LEU A 259 4.21 -13.53 11.62
CA LEU A 259 3.63 -12.18 11.67
C LEU A 259 2.17 -12.17 11.21
N ILE A 260 1.85 -12.81 10.08
CA ILE A 260 0.46 -12.92 9.59
C ILE A 260 -0.43 -13.54 10.68
N LYS A 261 0.00 -14.65 11.29
CA LYS A 261 -0.78 -15.31 12.36
C LYS A 261 -1.00 -14.40 13.57
N ALA A 262 0.00 -13.62 13.97
CA ALA A 262 -0.08 -12.70 15.08
C ALA A 262 -0.92 -11.44 14.78
N LEU A 263 -0.89 -10.95 13.53
CA LEU A 263 -1.61 -9.75 13.10
C LEU A 263 -3.07 -10.03 12.73
N LYS A 264 -3.39 -11.24 12.26
CA LYS A 264 -4.75 -11.65 11.83
C LYS A 264 -5.88 -11.28 12.82
N PRO A 265 -5.75 -11.46 14.15
CA PRO A 265 -6.81 -11.05 15.08
C PRO A 265 -6.91 -9.53 15.32
N LEU A 266 -5.94 -8.74 14.84
CA LEU A 266 -5.82 -7.30 15.14
C LEU A 266 -6.21 -6.41 13.95
N CYS A 267 -6.34 -6.96 12.74
CA CYS A 267 -6.56 -6.16 11.53
C CYS A 267 -7.44 -6.90 10.52
N GLN A 268 -7.86 -6.19 9.47
CA GLN A 268 -8.80 -6.70 8.47
C GLN A 268 -8.09 -7.34 7.27
N GLY A 269 -6.76 -7.31 7.23
CA GLY A 269 -5.99 -7.95 6.18
C GLY A 269 -4.50 -7.72 6.30
N VAL A 270 -3.75 -8.30 5.38
CA VAL A 270 -2.30 -8.10 5.24
C VAL A 270 -1.93 -7.70 3.83
N GLN A 271 -0.92 -6.84 3.71
CA GLN A 271 -0.23 -6.57 2.45
C GLN A 271 1.13 -7.24 2.46
N LEU A 272 1.38 -8.10 1.47
CA LEU A 272 2.67 -8.76 1.26
C LEU A 272 3.53 -7.95 0.31
N ILE A 273 4.71 -7.54 0.78
CA ILE A 273 5.67 -6.72 0.03
C ILE A 273 6.91 -7.57 -0.27
N PRO A 274 7.00 -8.19 -1.47
CA PRO A 274 8.01 -9.22 -1.76
C PRO A 274 9.40 -8.67 -2.10
N ILE A 275 9.48 -7.46 -2.65
CA ILE A 275 10.71 -6.78 -3.09
C ILE A 275 11.57 -7.67 -4.01
N GLY A 276 11.02 -8.22 -5.09
CA GLY A 276 11.76 -9.13 -5.99
C GLY A 276 11.75 -10.60 -5.55
N TRP A 277 10.86 -10.99 -4.63
CA TRP A 277 10.57 -12.39 -4.24
C TRP A 277 9.08 -12.72 -4.48
N GLU A 278 8.50 -12.18 -5.55
CA GLU A 278 7.08 -12.33 -5.90
C GLU A 278 6.70 -13.81 -6.03
N LYS A 279 7.61 -14.64 -6.57
CA LYS A 279 7.43 -16.12 -6.67
C LYS A 279 7.32 -16.83 -5.32
N GLN A 280 7.68 -16.18 -4.21
CA GLN A 280 7.61 -16.77 -2.86
C GLN A 280 6.25 -16.51 -2.18
N ILE A 281 5.43 -15.61 -2.72
CA ILE A 281 4.12 -15.29 -2.12
C ILE A 281 3.22 -16.54 -2.05
N PRO A 282 3.05 -17.37 -3.11
CA PRO A 282 2.22 -18.57 -3.01
C PRO A 282 2.67 -19.53 -1.91
N ALA A 283 3.99 -19.76 -1.78
CA ALA A 283 4.53 -20.63 -0.75
C ALA A 283 4.29 -20.08 0.68
N LEU A 284 4.33 -18.75 0.85
CA LEU A 284 3.97 -18.10 2.10
C LEU A 284 2.47 -18.29 2.42
N LEU A 285 1.60 -18.08 1.44
CA LEU A 285 0.15 -18.26 1.62
C LEU A 285 -0.19 -19.70 1.99
N ASP A 286 0.38 -20.67 1.27
CA ASP A 286 0.24 -22.10 1.57
C ASP A 286 0.72 -22.42 3.00
N HIS A 287 1.82 -21.82 3.46
CA HIS A 287 2.36 -22.01 4.81
C HIS A 287 1.42 -21.51 5.93
N VAL A 288 0.59 -20.51 5.65
CA VAL A 288 -0.37 -19.96 6.63
C VAL A 288 -1.82 -20.37 6.40
N GLY A 289 -2.08 -21.17 5.36
CA GLY A 289 -3.43 -21.62 5.00
C GLY A 289 -4.33 -20.49 4.52
N LEU A 290 -3.76 -19.56 3.73
CA LEU A 290 -4.48 -18.48 3.04
C LEU A 290 -4.56 -18.76 1.54
#